data_AF-A0A315V2Q6-F1
#
_entry.id   AF-A0A315V2Q6-F1
#
_cell.length_a   1.000
_cell.length_b   1.000
_cell.length_c   1.000
_cell.angle_alpha   90.00
_cell.angle_beta   90.00
_cell.angle_gamma   90.00
#
_symmetry.space_group_name_H-M   'P 1'
#
loop_
_entity.id
_entity.type
_entity.pdbx_description
1 polymer ?
#
loop_
_entity_poly.entity_id
_entity_poly.type
_entity_poly.pdbx_seq_one_letter_code
_entity_poly.pdbx_strand_id
1 'polypeptide(L)'
;MHKRKDTKKNGRMELHIRDSGDESAFQEAKHEVQVSFPEQQASFLKRAEEKTRRSGKREERKQNCYLVAMARLLPFNVAVIYIVLLFICANLVSCNNGRRVGDPLEAELSGFSVPLEHSFELDDVAKFQSRGSLLLKTGREPSVSVTQNQLSEDERSKLKEVAAVDGLYRIRVPRVFLQADRQTEWQMDGYLTAFVRACAMVESHLSDVITLHTDVSGYLIGVSIVTLPGACRGMEVEDEVDLEVFNTTLSIMAPVNAPGPETALFLERMEQESEKKGKNPQEQKSFFAKYWYLILGGAIFLMLTNSAQPPAGGGREQS
;
A
#
# COMPACT_ATOMS: atom_id res chain seq x y z
N MET A 1 -18.52 -49.13 8.60
CA MET A 1 -19.44 -48.01 8.90
C MET A 1 -18.66 -47.02 9.77
N HIS A 2 -18.55 -45.74 9.38
CA HIS A 2 -17.94 -44.59 10.12
C HIS A 2 -16.41 -44.66 10.41
N LYS A 3 -15.49 -43.92 9.74
CA LYS A 3 -15.21 -42.46 9.60
C LYS A 3 -14.50 -41.83 10.82
N ARG A 4 -13.44 -41.05 10.51
CA ARG A 4 -12.68 -40.04 11.30
C ARG A 4 -11.40 -40.50 12.00
N LYS A 5 -10.36 -39.67 12.11
CA LYS A 5 -9.85 -38.48 11.40
C LYS A 5 -8.50 -38.19 12.09
N ASP A 6 -7.49 -37.83 11.32
CA ASP A 6 -6.27 -37.23 11.81
C ASP A 6 -6.56 -35.85 12.43
N THR A 7 -6.01 -35.61 13.62
CA THR A 7 -5.82 -34.25 14.16
C THR A 7 -4.44 -34.17 14.78
N LYS A 8 -3.47 -33.67 13.99
CA LYS A 8 -2.16 -33.23 14.49
C LYS A 8 -2.31 -31.78 14.92
N LYS A 9 -2.25 -31.57 16.24
CA LYS A 9 -2.41 -30.27 16.92
C LYS A 9 -1.28 -29.30 16.53
N ASN A 10 -1.69 -28.04 16.30
CA ASN A 10 -0.84 -26.87 16.15
C ASN A 10 0.16 -26.73 17.29
N GLY A 11 1.44 -26.56 16.94
CA GLY A 11 2.45 -26.03 17.84
C GLY A 11 2.23 -24.55 18.08
N ARG A 12 1.62 -24.22 19.23
CA ARG A 12 1.67 -22.90 19.85
C ARG A 12 2.75 -22.99 20.93
N MET A 13 3.92 -22.39 20.69
CA MET A 13 4.89 -22.14 21.76
C MET A 13 4.44 -20.87 22.48
N GLU A 14 3.89 -21.02 23.69
CA GLU A 14 3.82 -19.91 24.64
C GLU A 14 5.18 -19.73 25.30
N LEU A 15 5.69 -18.50 25.25
CA LEU A 15 6.90 -18.10 25.96
C LEU A 15 6.50 -17.61 27.36
N HIS A 16 6.73 -18.44 28.36
CA HIS A 16 6.64 -18.06 29.77
C HIS A 16 7.97 -17.42 30.18
N ILE A 17 8.00 -16.10 30.38
CA ILE A 17 9.16 -15.42 30.96
C ILE A 17 9.11 -15.60 32.47
N ARG A 18 10.13 -16.26 33.03
CA ARG A 18 10.48 -16.19 34.45
C ARG A 18 11.82 -15.48 34.56
N ASP A 19 11.80 -14.41 35.34
CA ASP A 19 12.99 -13.72 35.84
C ASP A 19 13.89 -14.67 36.63
N SER A 20 15.16 -14.72 36.25
CA SER A 20 16.26 -15.01 37.16
C SER A 20 17.54 -14.45 36.53
N GLY A 21 18.06 -13.38 37.14
CA GLY A 21 19.35 -12.82 36.79
C GLY A 21 20.48 -13.75 37.18
N ASP A 22 21.40 -13.99 36.24
CA ASP A 22 22.82 -14.21 36.52
C ASP A 22 23.59 -14.10 35.20
N GLU A 23 24.35 -13.01 35.06
CA GLU A 23 25.04 -12.59 33.83
C GLU A 23 26.43 -13.25 33.65
N SER A 24 26.76 -14.24 34.50
CA SER A 24 28.09 -14.85 34.57
C SER A 24 28.18 -16.27 34.01
N ALA A 25 27.04 -16.93 33.70
CA ALA A 25 27.04 -18.27 33.10
C ALA A 25 27.04 -18.27 31.55
N PHE A 26 26.92 -17.10 30.91
CA PHE A 26 26.74 -16.99 29.46
C PHE A 26 28.07 -16.88 28.67
N GLN A 27 29.19 -16.62 29.36
CA GLN A 27 30.50 -16.46 28.70
C GLN A 27 31.30 -17.77 28.61
N GLU A 28 31.04 -18.75 29.49
CA GLU A 28 31.78 -20.02 29.46
C GLU A 28 31.18 -21.04 28.48
N ALA A 29 29.88 -20.95 28.18
CA ALA A 29 29.25 -21.74 27.11
C ALA A 29 29.61 -21.26 25.69
N LYS A 30 30.21 -20.08 25.55
CA LYS A 30 30.58 -19.50 24.25
C LYS A 30 31.91 -20.01 23.72
N HIS A 31 32.81 -20.45 24.60
CA HIS A 31 34.17 -20.84 24.20
C HIS A 31 34.31 -22.35 23.89
N GLU A 32 33.39 -23.20 24.35
CA GLU A 32 33.40 -24.64 24.04
C GLU A 32 32.58 -25.02 22.79
N VAL A 33 31.67 -24.15 22.32
CA VAL A 33 30.83 -24.43 21.14
C VAL A 33 31.51 -24.04 19.82
N GLN A 34 32.59 -23.25 19.87
CA GLN A 34 33.18 -22.67 18.67
C GLN A 34 34.30 -23.51 18.03
N VAL A 35 34.64 -24.67 18.60
CA VAL A 35 35.78 -25.51 18.12
C VAL A 35 35.34 -26.84 17.47
N SER A 36 34.05 -27.21 17.47
CA SER A 36 33.59 -28.53 17.02
C SER A 36 32.55 -28.54 15.90
N PHE A 37 32.27 -27.40 15.26
CA PHE A 37 31.17 -27.26 14.28
C PHE A 37 31.49 -27.15 12.77
N PRO A 38 32.74 -27.04 12.26
CA PRO A 38 32.95 -27.00 10.80
C PRO A 38 33.02 -28.39 10.14
N GLU A 39 33.34 -29.46 10.86
CA GLU A 39 33.54 -30.81 10.27
C GLU A 39 32.25 -31.63 10.14
N GLN A 40 31.28 -31.45 11.06
CA GLN A 40 30.03 -32.21 11.04
C GLN A 40 29.07 -31.74 9.94
N GLN A 41 29.03 -30.45 9.61
CA GLN A 41 28.14 -29.92 8.55
C GLN A 41 28.53 -30.40 7.13
N ALA A 42 29.82 -30.56 6.83
CA ALA A 42 30.27 -31.03 5.52
C ALA A 42 29.87 -32.51 5.28
N SER A 43 29.87 -33.33 6.33
CA SER A 43 29.45 -34.74 6.24
C SER A 43 27.94 -34.90 6.02
N PHE A 44 27.13 -34.02 6.62
CA PHE A 44 25.67 -34.02 6.45
C PHE A 44 25.24 -33.50 5.08
N LEU A 45 25.90 -32.46 4.55
CA LEU A 45 25.62 -31.96 3.20
C LEU A 45 25.97 -32.99 2.12
N LYS A 46 27.11 -33.68 2.24
CA LYS A 46 27.46 -34.78 1.31
C LYS A 46 26.46 -35.94 1.38
N ARG A 47 25.98 -36.30 2.57
CA ARG A 47 24.92 -37.31 2.73
C ARG A 47 23.58 -36.86 2.16
N ALA A 48 23.24 -35.57 2.29
CA ALA A 48 22.01 -35.02 1.74
C ALA A 48 22.04 -35.06 0.20
N GLU A 49 23.12 -34.59 -0.43
CA GLU A 49 23.27 -34.61 -1.89
C GLU A 49 23.27 -36.03 -2.48
N GLU A 50 23.91 -37.00 -1.83
CA GLU A 50 23.90 -38.38 -2.32
C GLU A 50 22.50 -39.01 -2.20
N LYS A 51 21.71 -38.61 -1.19
CA LYS A 51 20.33 -39.06 -1.01
C LYS A 51 19.39 -38.45 -2.06
N THR A 52 19.57 -37.19 -2.45
CA THR A 52 18.83 -36.57 -3.57
C THR A 52 19.21 -37.20 -4.91
N ARG A 53 20.50 -37.48 -5.16
CA ARG A 53 20.95 -38.18 -6.37
C ARG A 53 20.38 -39.59 -6.49
N ARG A 54 20.32 -40.35 -5.39
CA ARG A 54 19.72 -41.69 -5.38
C ARG A 54 18.19 -41.66 -5.52
N SER A 55 17.51 -40.62 -5.02
CA SER A 55 16.07 -40.43 -5.23
C SER A 55 15.75 -40.14 -6.70
N GLY A 56 16.45 -39.19 -7.33
CA GLY A 56 16.25 -38.87 -8.74
C GLY A 56 16.48 -40.06 -9.67
N LYS A 57 17.52 -40.87 -9.40
CA LYS A 57 17.83 -42.08 -10.20
C LYS A 57 16.85 -43.24 -9.96
N ARG A 58 15.98 -43.17 -8.95
CA ARG A 58 14.92 -44.14 -8.66
C ARG A 58 13.58 -43.69 -9.25
N GLU A 59 13.34 -42.39 -9.37
CA GLU A 59 12.22 -41.78 -10.10
C GLU A 59 12.36 -42.03 -11.62
N GLU A 60 13.55 -41.78 -12.18
CA GLU A 60 13.83 -41.92 -13.62
C GLU A 60 13.65 -43.37 -14.11
N ARG A 61 14.02 -44.35 -13.26
CA ARG A 61 13.81 -45.78 -13.56
C ARG A 61 12.34 -46.20 -13.50
N LYS A 62 11.51 -45.54 -12.69
CA LYS A 62 10.05 -45.78 -12.69
C LYS A 62 9.41 -45.17 -13.93
N GLN A 63 9.80 -43.95 -14.31
CA GLN A 63 9.25 -43.26 -15.47
C GLN A 63 9.58 -43.96 -16.80
N ASN A 64 10.80 -44.51 -16.95
CA ASN A 64 11.16 -45.31 -18.11
C ASN A 64 10.48 -46.70 -18.15
N CYS A 65 10.11 -47.29 -17.01
CA CYS A 65 9.29 -48.51 -17.01
C CYS A 65 7.84 -48.25 -17.44
N TYR A 66 7.25 -47.10 -17.09
CA TYR A 66 5.91 -46.72 -17.55
C TYR A 66 5.87 -46.44 -19.05
N LEU A 67 6.92 -45.84 -19.61
CA LEU A 67 7.00 -45.52 -21.03
C LEU A 67 7.16 -46.77 -21.91
N VAL A 68 7.86 -47.80 -21.42
CA VAL A 68 8.00 -49.10 -22.14
C VAL A 68 6.74 -49.97 -22.01
N ALA A 69 5.98 -49.85 -20.91
CA ALA A 69 4.74 -50.60 -20.70
C ALA A 69 3.54 -50.07 -21.51
N MET A 70 3.51 -48.76 -21.83
CA MET A 70 2.42 -48.13 -22.60
C MET A 70 2.61 -48.22 -24.13
N ALA A 71 3.76 -48.70 -24.61
CA ALA A 71 4.06 -48.85 -26.04
C ALA A 71 3.49 -50.13 -26.68
N ARG A 72 2.68 -50.90 -25.94
CA ARG A 72 1.94 -52.05 -26.49
C ARG A 72 0.45 -51.78 -26.39
N LEU A 73 -0.17 -51.61 -27.56
CA LEU A 73 -1.60 -51.42 -27.84
C LEU A 73 -2.11 -49.96 -27.77
N LEU A 74 -1.66 -49.13 -28.71
CA LEU A 74 -2.50 -48.04 -29.23
C LEU A 74 -2.83 -48.37 -30.69
N PRO A 75 -4.12 -48.58 -31.04
CA PRO A 75 -4.49 -48.93 -32.40
C PRO A 75 -4.17 -47.75 -33.33
N PHE A 76 -3.54 -48.07 -34.45
CA PHE A 76 -3.08 -47.16 -35.51
C PHE A 76 -4.06 -46.02 -35.84
N ASN A 77 -5.37 -46.29 -35.71
CA ASN A 77 -6.45 -45.33 -35.95
C ASN A 77 -6.45 -44.11 -35.00
N VAL A 78 -6.01 -44.24 -33.74
CA VAL A 78 -6.00 -43.11 -32.78
C VAL A 78 -4.87 -42.13 -33.08
N ALA A 79 -3.72 -42.63 -33.54
CA ALA A 79 -2.59 -41.80 -33.95
C ALA A 79 -2.92 -40.97 -35.20
N VAL A 80 -3.62 -41.58 -36.18
CA VAL A 80 -4.05 -40.89 -37.40
C VAL A 80 -5.05 -39.77 -37.09
N ILE A 81 -6.01 -40.02 -36.19
CA ILE A 81 -6.97 -39.00 -35.77
C ILE A 81 -6.26 -37.80 -35.11
N TYR A 82 -5.27 -38.05 -34.25
CA TYR A 82 -4.50 -36.99 -33.60
C TYR A 82 -3.68 -36.15 -34.59
N ILE A 83 -3.10 -36.79 -35.61
CA ILE A 83 -2.34 -36.10 -36.66
C ILE A 83 -3.26 -35.23 -37.52
N VAL A 84 -4.45 -35.73 -37.89
CA VAL A 84 -5.45 -34.97 -38.65
C VAL A 84 -5.97 -33.79 -37.82
N LEU A 85 -6.23 -33.98 -36.52
CA LEU A 85 -6.62 -32.90 -35.61
C LEU A 85 -5.54 -31.82 -35.48
N LEU A 86 -4.27 -32.21 -35.36
CA LEU A 86 -3.15 -31.27 -35.34
C LEU A 86 -2.99 -30.49 -36.64
N PHE A 87 -3.20 -31.15 -37.79
CA PHE A 87 -3.18 -30.48 -39.10
C PHE A 87 -4.35 -29.50 -39.25
N ILE A 88 -5.55 -29.86 -38.77
CA ILE A 88 -6.71 -28.96 -38.79
C ILE A 88 -6.49 -27.76 -37.86
N CYS A 89 -5.92 -27.98 -36.67
CA CYS A 89 -5.56 -26.89 -35.75
C CYS A 89 -4.46 -25.97 -36.31
N ALA A 90 -3.47 -26.52 -37.01
CA ALA A 90 -2.42 -25.71 -37.65
C ALA A 90 -2.96 -24.84 -38.79
N ASN A 91 -3.98 -25.31 -39.52
CA ASN A 91 -4.61 -24.54 -40.60
C ASN A 91 -5.69 -23.56 -40.10
N LEU A 92 -6.23 -23.74 -38.89
CA LEU A 92 -7.19 -22.82 -38.26
C LEU A 92 -6.52 -21.74 -37.38
N VAL A 93 -5.24 -21.90 -37.01
CA VAL A 93 -4.43 -20.88 -36.33
C VAL A 93 -3.43 -20.28 -37.32
N SER A 94 -3.95 -19.57 -38.32
CA SER A 94 -3.18 -18.52 -39.00
C SER A 94 -3.59 -17.17 -38.40
N CYS A 95 -3.15 -16.92 -37.17
CA CYS A 95 -3.06 -15.56 -36.65
C CYS A 95 -1.63 -15.05 -36.92
N ASN A 96 -1.57 -14.16 -37.90
CA ASN A 96 -0.45 -13.32 -38.24
C ASN A 96 0.07 -12.58 -36.99
N ASN A 97 1.33 -12.82 -36.59
CA ASN A 97 2.29 -11.75 -36.33
C ASN A 97 3.69 -12.32 -36.06
N GLY A 98 4.65 -11.87 -36.87
CA GLY A 98 6.06 -12.15 -36.69
C GLY A 98 6.54 -11.63 -35.34
N ARG A 99 6.91 -12.56 -34.45
CA ARG A 99 7.61 -12.22 -33.21
C ARG A 99 9.10 -12.45 -33.44
N ARG A 100 9.79 -11.38 -33.82
CA ARG A 100 11.25 -11.32 -33.65
C ARG A 100 11.56 -11.45 -32.16
N VAL A 101 12.57 -12.23 -31.85
CA VAL A 101 13.20 -12.29 -30.53
C VAL A 101 13.70 -10.88 -30.21
N GLY A 102 12.97 -10.20 -29.31
CA GLY A 102 13.27 -8.85 -28.84
C GLY A 102 14.07 -8.90 -27.54
N ASP A 103 14.94 -7.91 -27.40
CA ASP A 103 15.91 -7.67 -26.33
C ASP A 103 15.34 -7.78 -24.89
N PRO A 104 16.18 -8.08 -23.88
CA PRO A 104 15.79 -8.13 -22.47
C PRO A 104 15.43 -6.77 -21.84
N LEU A 105 15.36 -5.68 -22.62
CA LEU A 105 15.12 -4.31 -22.15
C LEU A 105 13.67 -3.82 -22.38
N GLU A 106 12.77 -4.64 -22.94
CA GLU A 106 11.36 -4.26 -23.16
C GLU A 106 10.40 -4.69 -22.03
N ALA A 107 10.87 -5.51 -21.08
CA ALA A 107 10.03 -5.98 -19.96
C ALA A 107 9.70 -4.87 -18.93
N GLU A 108 10.45 -3.76 -18.92
CA GLU A 108 10.18 -2.61 -18.03
C GLU A 108 9.09 -1.66 -18.53
N LEU A 109 8.53 -1.87 -19.73
CA LEU A 109 7.53 -0.97 -20.34
C LEU A 109 6.14 -1.59 -20.55
N SER A 110 5.90 -2.84 -20.15
CA SER A 110 4.57 -3.43 -20.27
C SER A 110 3.64 -2.85 -19.21
N GLY A 111 2.86 -1.83 -19.60
CA GLY A 111 1.82 -1.27 -18.76
C GLY A 111 0.76 -2.32 -18.38
N PHE A 112 0.14 -2.11 -17.23
CA PHE A 112 -0.91 -2.95 -16.66
C PHE A 112 -2.29 -2.49 -17.15
N SER A 113 -3.08 -3.42 -17.72
CA SER A 113 -4.41 -3.11 -18.26
C SER A 113 -5.52 -3.46 -17.27
N VAL A 114 -6.44 -2.52 -17.04
CA VAL A 114 -7.51 -2.59 -16.05
C VAL A 114 -8.85 -2.25 -16.70
N PRO A 115 -9.92 -3.04 -16.54
CA PRO A 115 -11.22 -2.69 -17.10
C PRO A 115 -11.82 -1.46 -16.39
N LEU A 116 -12.32 -0.52 -17.19
CA LEU A 116 -13.18 0.56 -16.75
C LEU A 116 -14.62 0.21 -17.11
N GLU A 117 -15.47 0.14 -16.11
CA GLU A 117 -16.89 -0.16 -16.28
C GLU A 117 -17.75 1.04 -15.88
N HIS A 118 -18.94 1.13 -16.46
CA HIS A 118 -19.92 2.15 -16.14
C HIS A 118 -21.33 1.57 -15.97
N SER A 119 -22.23 2.35 -15.38
CA SER A 119 -23.63 2.00 -15.23
C SER A 119 -24.47 3.28 -15.12
N PHE A 120 -25.62 3.29 -15.79
CA PHE A 120 -26.58 4.39 -15.74
C PHE A 120 -28.01 3.81 -15.73
N GLU A 121 -28.29 3.01 -14.70
CA GLU A 121 -29.63 2.47 -14.47
C GLU A 121 -30.48 3.46 -13.65
N LEU A 122 -31.79 3.45 -13.91
CA LEU A 122 -32.78 4.13 -13.06
C LEU A 122 -33.01 3.38 -11.74
N ASP A 123 -32.77 2.06 -11.75
CA ASP A 123 -32.92 1.19 -10.60
C ASP A 123 -31.77 1.37 -9.59
N ASP A 124 -32.02 1.03 -8.33
CA ASP A 124 -30.98 0.98 -7.29
C ASP A 124 -29.90 -0.08 -7.57
N VAL A 125 -30.18 -1.04 -8.46
CA VAL A 125 -29.25 -2.11 -8.83
C VAL A 125 -28.44 -1.69 -10.05
N ALA A 126 -27.21 -1.25 -9.82
CA ALA A 126 -26.27 -0.89 -10.88
C ALA A 126 -25.86 -2.13 -11.72
N LYS A 127 -26.24 -2.12 -13.00
CA LYS A 127 -25.76 -3.08 -14.01
C LYS A 127 -24.54 -2.50 -14.69
N PHE A 128 -23.36 -3.00 -14.32
CA PHE A 128 -22.10 -2.50 -14.87
C PHE A 128 -21.80 -3.12 -16.24
N GLN A 129 -21.46 -2.25 -17.19
CA GLN A 129 -21.07 -2.60 -18.56
C GLN A 129 -19.69 -2.04 -18.86
N SER A 130 -19.01 -2.62 -19.87
CA SER A 130 -17.65 -2.24 -20.22
C SER A 130 -17.61 -0.90 -20.95
N ARG A 131 -17.04 0.13 -20.31
CA ARG A 131 -16.78 1.44 -20.91
C ARG A 131 -15.45 1.45 -21.68
N GLY A 132 -14.47 0.69 -21.22
CA GLY A 132 -13.14 0.65 -21.80
C GLY A 132 -12.09 -0.05 -20.93
N SER A 133 -10.83 0.25 -21.18
CA SER A 133 -9.69 -0.22 -20.40
C SER A 133 -8.70 0.90 -20.11
N LEU A 134 -8.12 0.87 -18.91
CA LEU A 134 -7.09 1.76 -18.42
C LEU A 134 -5.75 1.05 -18.54
N LEU A 135 -4.83 1.61 -19.31
CA LEU A 135 -3.46 1.14 -19.38
C LEU A 135 -2.60 2.01 -18.44
N LEU A 136 -2.22 1.40 -17.33
CA LEU A 136 -1.44 1.99 -16.24
C LEU A 136 0.03 1.66 -16.46
N LYS A 137 0.87 2.66 -16.63
CA LYS A 137 2.31 2.49 -16.81
C LYS A 137 3.01 2.89 -15.51
N THR A 138 3.65 1.91 -14.90
CA THR A 138 4.44 2.12 -13.68
C THR A 138 5.86 2.48 -14.09
N GLY A 139 6.28 3.69 -13.73
CA GLY A 139 7.62 4.20 -13.96
C GLY A 139 8.00 5.18 -12.84
N ARG A 140 9.07 5.96 -13.05
CA ARG A 140 9.42 7.06 -12.11
C ARG A 140 8.27 8.06 -11.93
N GLU A 141 7.48 8.22 -12.99
CA GLU A 141 6.24 8.99 -12.99
C GLU A 141 5.11 8.05 -13.45
N PRO A 142 4.10 7.80 -12.60
CA PRO A 142 2.98 6.94 -12.97
C PRO A 142 2.16 7.64 -14.04
N SER A 143 2.01 7.00 -15.20
CA SER A 143 1.17 7.51 -16.28
C SER A 143 0.02 6.57 -16.57
N VAL A 144 -1.11 7.13 -17.00
CA VAL A 144 -2.31 6.38 -17.32
C VAL A 144 -2.83 6.79 -18.69
N SER A 145 -3.20 5.81 -19.48
CA SER A 145 -3.85 6.01 -20.78
C SER A 145 -5.17 5.26 -20.81
N VAL A 146 -6.16 5.81 -21.52
CA VAL A 146 -7.49 5.22 -21.65
C VAL A 146 -7.69 4.67 -23.06
N THR A 147 -8.39 3.55 -23.17
CA THR A 147 -8.96 3.06 -24.42
C THR A 147 -10.44 2.82 -24.18
N GLN A 148 -11.30 3.57 -24.86
CA GLN A 148 -12.75 3.58 -24.59
C GLN A 148 -13.55 3.10 -25.79
N ASN A 149 -14.68 2.48 -25.48
CA ASN A 149 -15.70 2.15 -26.47
C ASN A 149 -16.62 3.36 -26.65
N GLN A 150 -17.16 3.49 -27.87
CA GLN A 150 -18.18 4.49 -28.18
C GLN A 150 -19.53 4.04 -27.62
N LEU A 151 -20.40 5.00 -27.31
CA LEU A 151 -21.78 4.69 -26.90
C LEU A 151 -22.62 4.28 -28.10
N SER A 152 -23.36 3.20 -27.96
CA SER A 152 -24.40 2.81 -28.90
C SER A 152 -25.59 3.76 -28.84
N GLU A 153 -26.38 3.82 -29.92
CA GLU A 153 -27.58 4.67 -30.01
C GLU A 153 -28.56 4.39 -28.85
N ASP A 154 -28.83 3.10 -28.56
CA ASP A 154 -29.69 2.68 -27.45
C ASP A 154 -29.19 3.17 -26.09
N GLU A 155 -27.87 3.15 -25.88
CA GLU A 155 -27.25 3.64 -24.64
C GLU A 155 -27.34 5.17 -24.52
N ARG A 156 -27.28 5.91 -25.64
CA ARG A 156 -27.44 7.37 -25.65
C ARG A 156 -28.86 7.75 -25.25
N SER A 157 -29.87 7.11 -25.85
CA SER A 157 -31.27 7.35 -25.49
C SER A 157 -31.52 7.02 -24.02
N LYS A 158 -31.01 5.90 -23.53
CA LYS A 158 -31.11 5.53 -22.12
C LYS A 158 -30.42 6.53 -21.19
N LEU A 159 -29.23 7.01 -21.54
CA LEU A 159 -28.51 8.01 -20.75
C LEU A 159 -29.30 9.32 -20.65
N LYS A 160 -30.00 9.72 -21.72
CA LYS A 160 -30.90 10.88 -21.72
C LYS A 160 -32.13 10.69 -20.86
N GLU A 161 -32.77 9.52 -20.91
CA GLU A 161 -33.90 9.20 -20.03
C GLU A 161 -33.49 9.29 -18.55
N VAL A 162 -32.30 8.78 -18.22
CA VAL A 162 -31.73 8.85 -16.87
C VAL A 162 -31.39 10.30 -16.49
N ALA A 163 -30.87 11.10 -17.42
CA ALA A 163 -30.61 12.51 -17.22
C ALA A 163 -31.89 13.33 -16.97
N ALA A 164 -33.00 13.00 -17.65
CA ALA A 164 -34.28 13.70 -17.51
C ALA A 164 -34.90 13.56 -16.12
N VAL A 165 -34.53 12.53 -15.36
CA VAL A 165 -35.02 12.27 -13.99
C VAL A 165 -33.95 12.51 -12.92
N ASP A 166 -32.89 13.28 -13.24
CA ASP A 166 -31.76 13.55 -12.35
C ASP A 166 -31.07 12.28 -11.80
N GLY A 167 -31.01 11.23 -12.62
CA GLY A 167 -30.36 9.98 -12.28
C GLY A 167 -28.83 10.08 -12.18
N LEU A 168 -28.19 8.96 -11.84
CA LEU A 168 -26.74 8.90 -11.58
C LEU A 168 -26.02 8.08 -12.65
N TYR A 169 -24.93 8.62 -13.16
CA TYR A 169 -23.93 7.89 -13.92
C TYR A 169 -22.83 7.40 -12.98
N ARG A 170 -22.64 6.08 -12.93
CA ARG A 170 -21.72 5.40 -12.02
C ARG A 170 -20.57 4.79 -12.81
N ILE A 171 -19.38 4.84 -12.24
CA ILE A 171 -18.20 4.15 -12.78
C ILE A 171 -17.65 3.17 -11.75
N ARG A 172 -16.93 2.17 -12.25
CA ARG A 172 -16.33 1.10 -11.48
C ARG A 172 -14.95 0.75 -12.04
N VAL A 173 -13.98 0.60 -11.15
CA VAL A 173 -12.62 0.14 -11.46
C VAL A 173 -12.22 -0.91 -10.41
N PRO A 174 -11.63 -2.05 -10.78
CA PRO A 174 -11.19 -3.04 -9.80
C PRO A 174 -10.03 -2.51 -8.95
N ARG A 175 -9.93 -3.01 -7.72
CA ARG A 175 -8.79 -2.74 -6.85
C ARG A 175 -7.58 -3.54 -7.32
N VAL A 176 -6.50 -2.83 -7.62
CA VAL A 176 -5.30 -3.39 -8.25
C VAL A 176 -4.05 -2.73 -7.69
N PHE A 177 -2.94 -3.45 -7.76
CA PHE A 177 -1.63 -2.98 -7.34
C PHE A 177 -0.81 -2.57 -8.57
N LEU A 178 -0.34 -1.33 -8.62
CA LEU A 178 0.37 -0.78 -9.78
C LEU A 178 1.79 -1.36 -9.93
N GLN A 179 2.40 -1.94 -8.89
CA GLN A 179 3.75 -2.50 -8.94
C GLN A 179 3.79 -4.04 -9.15
N ALA A 180 2.72 -4.67 -9.64
CA ALA A 180 2.71 -6.11 -9.85
C ALA A 180 3.52 -6.52 -11.09
N ASP A 181 4.82 -6.77 -10.90
CA ASP A 181 5.76 -7.34 -11.88
C ASP A 181 5.45 -8.81 -12.26
N ARG A 182 4.33 -9.35 -11.76
CA ARG A 182 3.94 -10.73 -11.98
C ARG A 182 2.44 -10.81 -12.22
N GLN A 183 2.08 -11.28 -13.42
CA GLN A 183 0.76 -11.79 -13.82
C GLN A 183 0.33 -13.03 -13.01
N THR A 184 0.67 -13.11 -11.73
CA THR A 184 0.32 -14.23 -10.87
C THR A 184 -0.91 -13.85 -10.08
N GLU A 185 -2.04 -14.38 -10.54
CA GLU A 185 -3.33 -14.43 -9.83
C GLU A 185 -3.85 -13.08 -9.36
N TRP A 186 -4.70 -12.50 -10.21
CA TRP A 186 -5.59 -11.39 -9.92
C TRP A 186 -6.38 -11.62 -8.64
N GLN A 187 -5.86 -11.20 -7.48
CA GLN A 187 -6.69 -10.95 -6.31
C GLN A 187 -7.39 -9.62 -6.54
N MET A 188 -8.42 -9.64 -7.40
CA MET A 188 -9.36 -8.53 -7.53
C MET A 188 -10.10 -8.40 -6.20
N ASP A 189 -9.60 -7.55 -5.31
CA ASP A 189 -10.06 -7.43 -3.93
C ASP A 189 -11.33 -6.56 -3.82
N GLY A 190 -12.21 -6.70 -4.82
CA GLY A 190 -13.40 -5.88 -5.02
C GLY A 190 -13.20 -4.72 -5.99
N TYR A 191 -14.16 -3.79 -5.94
CA TYR A 191 -14.27 -2.67 -6.87
C TYR A 191 -14.30 -1.34 -6.12
N LEU A 192 -13.79 -0.31 -6.78
CA LEU A 192 -13.92 1.08 -6.41
C LEU A 192 -14.98 1.71 -7.30
N THR A 193 -15.90 2.45 -6.70
CA THR A 193 -17.03 3.05 -7.41
C THR A 193 -17.08 4.54 -7.15
N ALA A 194 -17.39 5.31 -8.18
CA ALA A 194 -17.71 6.73 -8.07
C ALA A 194 -18.92 7.06 -8.94
N PHE A 195 -19.53 8.22 -8.73
CA PHE A 195 -20.72 8.61 -9.45
C PHE A 195 -20.77 10.13 -9.68
N VAL A 196 -21.46 10.51 -10.75
CA VAL A 196 -21.83 11.89 -11.12
C VAL A 196 -23.30 11.90 -11.55
N ARG A 197 -23.93 13.07 -11.61
CA ARG A 197 -25.27 13.19 -12.16
C ARG A 197 -25.25 12.89 -13.66
N ALA A 198 -26.22 12.13 -14.15
CA ALA A 198 -26.35 11.80 -15.57
C ALA A 198 -26.57 13.06 -16.43
N CYS A 199 -27.37 14.02 -15.95
CA CYS A 199 -27.55 15.30 -16.63
C CYS A 199 -26.22 16.05 -16.86
N ALA A 200 -25.28 15.97 -15.92
CA ALA A 200 -24.00 16.64 -16.05
C ALA A 200 -23.08 15.94 -17.08
N MET A 201 -23.23 14.63 -17.28
CA MET A 201 -22.51 13.87 -18.33
C MET A 201 -23.05 14.19 -19.72
N VAL A 202 -24.36 14.38 -19.86
CA VAL A 202 -25.00 14.72 -21.14
C VAL A 202 -24.67 16.16 -21.53
N GLU A 203 -24.85 17.11 -20.62
CA GLU A 203 -24.55 18.53 -20.87
C GLU A 203 -23.06 18.82 -21.04
N SER A 204 -22.18 17.94 -20.55
CA SER A 204 -20.74 18.03 -20.79
C SER A 204 -20.28 17.37 -22.08
N HIS A 205 -21.17 16.87 -22.93
CA HIS A 205 -20.80 16.15 -24.16
C HIS A 205 -19.85 14.99 -23.86
N LEU A 206 -20.16 14.20 -22.81
CA LEU A 206 -19.33 13.10 -22.33
C LEU A 206 -17.89 13.50 -21.94
N SER A 207 -17.68 14.77 -21.61
CA SER A 207 -16.41 15.30 -21.10
C SER A 207 -16.31 15.07 -19.59
N ASP A 208 -15.38 14.21 -19.20
CA ASP A 208 -15.14 13.83 -17.81
C ASP A 208 -13.65 13.74 -17.46
N VAL A 209 -13.37 13.98 -16.19
CA VAL A 209 -12.05 13.86 -15.58
C VAL A 209 -12.14 12.77 -14.51
N ILE A 210 -11.39 11.70 -14.69
CA ILE A 210 -11.31 10.59 -13.74
C ILE A 210 -9.94 10.63 -13.06
N THR A 211 -9.94 10.69 -11.73
CA THR A 211 -8.73 10.66 -10.92
C THR A 211 -8.67 9.35 -10.13
N LEU A 212 -7.56 8.64 -10.29
CA LEU A 212 -7.24 7.42 -9.58
C LEU A 212 -6.36 7.75 -8.37
N HIS A 213 -6.81 7.39 -7.19
CA HIS A 213 -6.11 7.65 -5.93
C HIS A 213 -5.37 6.41 -5.48
N THR A 214 -4.07 6.55 -5.26
CA THR A 214 -3.18 5.45 -4.88
C THR A 214 -2.67 5.63 -3.46
N ASP A 215 -2.15 4.56 -2.84
CA ASP A 215 -1.40 4.65 -1.59
C ASP A 215 0.11 4.84 -1.85
N VAL A 216 0.91 4.89 -0.78
CA VAL A 216 2.38 5.00 -0.85
C VAL A 216 3.05 3.80 -1.50
N SER A 217 2.37 2.65 -1.54
CA SER A 217 2.85 1.40 -2.15
C SER A 217 2.44 1.26 -3.62
N GLY A 218 1.55 2.13 -4.13
CA GLY A 218 0.98 2.04 -5.47
C GLY A 218 -0.26 1.14 -5.56
N TYR A 219 -0.94 0.85 -4.44
CA TYR A 219 -2.24 0.19 -4.43
C TYR A 219 -3.36 1.21 -4.72
N LEU A 220 -4.29 0.85 -5.60
CA LEU A 220 -5.42 1.71 -5.92
C LEU A 220 -6.46 1.67 -4.78
N ILE A 221 -6.63 2.79 -4.09
CA ILE A 221 -7.51 2.91 -2.91
C ILE A 221 -8.80 3.67 -3.19
N GLY A 222 -8.83 4.51 -4.23
CA GLY A 222 -9.99 5.34 -4.55
C GLY A 222 -10.08 5.73 -6.01
N VAL A 223 -11.29 6.10 -6.44
CA VAL A 223 -11.57 6.68 -7.75
C VAL A 223 -12.52 7.87 -7.56
N SER A 224 -12.29 8.94 -8.30
CA SER A 224 -13.20 10.09 -8.37
C SER A 224 -13.45 10.46 -9.82
N ILE A 225 -14.66 10.92 -10.11
CA ILE A 225 -15.07 11.38 -11.44
C ILE A 225 -15.72 12.76 -11.31
N VAL A 226 -15.41 13.65 -12.23
CA VAL A 226 -15.95 15.00 -12.34
C VAL A 226 -16.25 15.30 -13.80
N THR A 227 -17.33 16.00 -14.10
CA THR A 227 -17.66 16.45 -15.48
C THR A 227 -17.35 17.92 -15.66
N LEU A 228 -17.10 18.33 -16.90
CA LEU A 228 -16.80 19.72 -17.26
C LEU A 228 -17.73 20.17 -18.40
N PRO A 229 -18.79 20.95 -18.12
CA PRO A 229 -19.22 21.51 -16.82
C PRO A 229 -19.80 20.46 -15.84
N GLY A 230 -19.71 20.75 -14.54
CA GLY A 230 -20.19 19.89 -13.45
C GLY A 230 -21.64 20.11 -13.00
N ALA A 231 -22.32 21.09 -13.61
CA ALA A 231 -23.67 21.52 -13.22
C ALA A 231 -24.66 21.23 -14.34
N CYS A 232 -25.88 20.87 -13.96
CA CYS A 232 -26.99 20.68 -14.90
C CYS A 232 -27.77 21.99 -15.01
N ARG A 233 -27.84 22.55 -16.22
CA ARG A 233 -28.51 23.81 -16.56
C ARG A 233 -29.73 23.59 -17.45
N GLY A 234 -30.03 22.35 -17.84
CA GLY A 234 -31.14 22.01 -18.72
C GLY A 234 -30.86 22.37 -20.18
N MET A 235 -29.60 22.32 -20.61
CA MET A 235 -29.25 22.55 -22.01
C MET A 235 -29.64 21.33 -22.85
N GLU A 236 -30.34 21.56 -23.96
CA GLU A 236 -30.68 20.51 -24.91
C GLU A 236 -29.46 20.21 -25.80
N VAL A 237 -29.08 18.94 -25.90
CA VAL A 237 -27.89 18.46 -26.63
C VAL A 237 -28.32 17.49 -27.72
N GLU A 238 -27.77 17.62 -28.92
CA GLU A 238 -28.11 16.80 -30.09
C GLU A 238 -27.47 15.39 -29.99
N ASP A 239 -28.21 14.33 -30.30
CA ASP A 239 -27.79 12.94 -30.02
C ASP A 239 -26.68 12.40 -30.92
N GLU A 240 -26.68 12.83 -32.19
CA GLU A 240 -25.93 12.14 -33.24
C GLU A 240 -24.46 12.54 -33.27
N VAL A 241 -24.13 13.78 -32.93
CA VAL A 241 -22.75 14.28 -33.03
C VAL A 241 -22.08 14.37 -31.66
N ASP A 242 -22.85 14.71 -30.63
CA ASP A 242 -22.28 15.15 -29.35
C ASP A 242 -22.10 14.03 -28.32
N LEU A 243 -22.79 12.89 -28.48
CA LEU A 243 -22.83 11.81 -27.50
C LEU A 243 -22.23 10.49 -28.01
N GLU A 244 -21.41 10.52 -29.06
CA GLU A 244 -20.80 9.31 -29.63
C GLU A 244 -19.53 8.87 -28.88
N VAL A 245 -18.68 9.85 -28.59
CA VAL A 245 -17.29 9.64 -28.13
C VAL A 245 -17.10 10.24 -26.75
N PHE A 246 -16.49 9.46 -25.85
CA PHE A 246 -16.06 9.97 -24.55
C PHE A 246 -14.82 10.86 -24.67
N ASN A 247 -14.85 12.03 -24.04
CA ASN A 247 -13.69 12.88 -23.88
C ASN A 247 -13.20 12.80 -22.43
N THR A 248 -12.47 11.72 -22.14
CA THR A 248 -12.01 11.43 -20.77
C THR A 248 -10.57 11.84 -20.55
N THR A 249 -10.34 12.70 -19.56
CA THR A 249 -9.00 13.00 -19.03
C THR A 249 -8.73 12.15 -17.80
N LEU A 250 -7.59 11.45 -17.78
CA LEU A 250 -7.18 10.63 -16.63
C LEU A 250 -5.99 11.21 -15.88
N SER A 251 -6.03 11.12 -14.56
CA SER A 251 -4.91 11.47 -13.69
C SER A 251 -4.73 10.46 -12.56
N ILE A 252 -3.47 10.20 -12.18
CA ILE A 252 -3.14 9.41 -10.98
C ILE A 252 -2.69 10.39 -9.90
N MET A 253 -3.31 10.31 -8.73
CA MET A 253 -2.93 11.07 -7.54
C MET A 253 -2.31 10.12 -6.52
N ALA A 254 -1.01 10.31 -6.27
CA ALA A 254 -0.27 9.64 -5.22
C ALA A 254 -0.27 10.51 -3.94
N PRO A 255 -0.17 9.90 -2.75
CA PRO A 255 -0.14 10.64 -1.51
C PRO A 255 1.17 11.43 -1.43
N VAL A 256 1.06 12.71 -1.12
CA VAL A 256 2.21 13.60 -0.94
C VAL A 256 2.66 13.59 0.51
N ASN A 257 3.96 13.69 0.73
CA ASN A 257 4.49 13.86 2.08
C ASN A 257 4.00 15.17 2.66
N ALA A 258 3.55 15.14 3.91
CA ALA A 258 3.13 16.34 4.61
C ALA A 258 4.30 17.35 4.66
N PRO A 259 4.00 18.66 4.57
CA PRO A 259 5.02 19.67 4.76
C PRO A 259 5.65 19.51 6.15
N GLY A 260 6.97 19.70 6.24
CA GLY A 260 7.68 19.68 7.51
C GLY A 260 7.16 20.79 8.45
N PRO A 261 7.34 20.63 9.78
CA PRO A 261 6.93 21.66 10.72
C PRO A 261 7.69 22.95 10.46
N GLU A 262 6.98 24.08 10.35
CA GLU A 262 7.59 25.41 10.24
C GLU A 262 8.18 25.83 11.59
N THR A 263 9.38 25.33 11.89
CA THR A 263 10.07 25.66 13.15
C THR A 263 10.89 26.94 13.07
N ALA A 264 11.08 27.54 11.89
CA ALA A 264 11.92 28.72 11.69
C ALA A 264 11.53 29.90 12.60
N LEU A 265 10.24 30.24 12.66
CA LEU A 265 9.74 31.31 13.53
C LEU A 265 9.89 30.99 15.02
N PHE A 266 9.76 29.72 15.39
CA PHE A 266 9.95 29.30 16.77
C PHE A 266 11.43 29.33 17.17
N LEU A 267 12.33 28.89 16.29
CA LEU A 267 13.77 28.95 16.51
C LEU A 267 14.24 30.40 16.62
N GLU A 268 13.82 31.28 15.72
CA GLU A 268 14.14 32.71 15.80
C GLU A 268 13.63 33.33 17.09
N ARG A 269 12.40 33.00 17.51
CA ARG A 269 11.86 33.46 18.80
C ARG A 269 12.70 32.96 19.99
N MET A 270 13.08 31.68 19.99
CA MET A 270 13.93 31.11 21.03
C MET A 270 15.32 31.73 21.04
N GLU A 271 15.89 32.04 19.88
CA GLU A 271 17.18 32.72 19.72
C GLU A 271 17.10 34.16 20.22
N GLN A 272 16.05 34.91 19.87
CA GLN A 272 15.83 36.25 20.41
C GLN A 272 15.64 36.23 21.93
N GLU A 273 14.95 35.23 22.47
CA GLU A 273 14.82 35.07 23.92
C GLU A 273 16.15 34.67 24.58
N SER A 274 16.95 33.80 23.96
CA SER A 274 18.26 33.40 24.47
C SER A 274 19.26 34.55 24.41
N GLU A 275 19.23 35.35 23.35
CA GLU A 275 20.03 36.56 23.20
C GLU A 275 19.61 37.64 24.20
N LYS A 276 18.30 37.82 24.45
CA LYS A 276 17.82 38.73 25.50
C LYS A 276 18.28 38.26 26.88
N LYS A 277 18.23 36.94 27.15
CA LYS A 277 18.77 36.34 28.38
C LYS A 277 20.29 36.53 28.51
N GLY A 278 21.04 36.45 27.40
CA GLY A 278 22.49 36.63 27.37
C GLY A 278 22.95 38.10 27.44
N LYS A 279 22.22 39.04 26.82
CA LYS A 279 22.55 40.47 26.77
C LYS A 279 22.19 41.21 28.06
N ASN A 280 21.21 40.71 28.83
CA ASN A 280 20.76 41.35 30.08
C ASN A 280 20.89 40.43 31.32
N PRO A 281 22.12 40.01 31.70
CA PRO A 281 22.35 39.14 32.85
C PRO A 281 21.97 39.79 34.19
N GLN A 282 21.68 41.10 34.22
CA GLN A 282 21.28 41.84 35.41
C GLN A 282 19.80 41.67 35.77
N GLU A 283 18.92 41.32 34.82
CA GLU A 283 17.50 41.05 35.08
C GLU A 283 17.23 39.62 35.57
N GLN A 284 18.18 38.69 35.33
CA GLN A 284 18.13 37.32 35.84
C GLN A 284 19.03 37.08 37.06
N LYS A 285 19.57 38.13 37.69
CA LYS A 285 20.17 37.98 39.03
C LYS A 285 19.02 37.73 40.01
N SER A 286 19.00 36.52 40.58
CA SER A 286 18.06 36.11 41.65
C SER A 286 17.86 37.25 42.66
N PHE A 287 16.65 37.44 43.16
CA PHE A 287 16.31 38.51 44.12
C PHE A 287 17.33 38.63 45.27
N PHE A 288 17.87 37.50 45.74
CA PHE A 288 18.93 37.46 46.74
C PHE A 288 20.23 38.14 46.29
N ALA A 289 20.64 37.97 45.03
CA ALA A 289 21.84 38.59 44.47
C ALA A 289 21.67 40.10 44.26
N LYS A 290 20.44 40.58 44.02
CA LYS A 290 20.15 42.01 43.87
C LYS A 290 20.00 42.72 45.22
N TYR A 291 19.47 42.04 46.23
CA TYR A 291 19.07 42.64 47.51
C TYR A 291 19.83 42.09 48.74
N TRP A 292 20.98 41.44 48.55
CA TRP A 292 21.77 40.85 49.65
C TRP A 292 22.11 41.87 50.75
N TYR A 293 22.35 43.13 50.40
CA TYR A 293 22.65 44.20 51.35
C TYR A 293 21.44 44.57 52.23
N LEU A 294 20.20 44.45 51.71
CA LEU A 294 18.98 44.67 52.49
C LEU A 294 18.76 43.53 53.48
N ILE A 295 19.04 42.29 53.06
CA ILE A 295 18.97 41.12 53.95
C ILE A 295 20.02 41.25 55.07
N LEU A 296 21.26 41.63 54.74
CA LEU A 296 22.33 41.84 55.72
C LEU A 296 22.01 43.01 56.67
N GLY A 297 21.56 44.14 56.14
CA GLY A 297 21.16 45.31 56.93
C GLY A 297 19.97 45.03 57.85
N GLY A 298 18.95 44.32 57.35
CA GLY A 298 17.80 43.89 58.14
C GLY A 298 18.18 42.92 59.26
N ALA A 299 19.11 41.99 59.01
CA ALA A 299 19.61 41.07 60.04
C ALA A 299 20.39 41.79 61.15
N ILE A 300 21.25 42.75 60.79
CA ILE A 300 21.98 43.58 61.78
C ILE A 300 20.99 44.43 62.59
N PHE A 301 20.02 45.06 61.93
CA PHE A 301 18.97 45.84 62.60
C PHE A 301 18.12 44.98 63.54
N LEU A 302 17.78 43.76 63.14
CA LEU A 302 17.06 42.79 63.97
C LEU A 302 17.89 42.36 65.19
N MET A 303 19.20 42.18 65.03
CA MET A 303 20.10 41.87 66.16
C MET A 303 20.25 43.04 67.13
N LEU A 304 20.33 44.27 66.62
CA LEU A 304 20.40 45.49 67.43
C LEU A 304 19.09 45.81 68.15
N THR A 305 17.95 45.43 67.58
CA THR A 305 16.64 45.60 68.23
C THR A 305 16.30 44.46 69.18
N ASN A 306 16.80 43.24 68.95
CA ASN A 306 16.74 42.14 69.93
C ASN A 306 17.74 42.30 71.08
N SER A 307 18.89 42.95 70.87
CA SER A 307 19.81 43.33 71.96
C SER A 307 19.34 44.55 72.75
N ALA A 308 18.29 45.24 72.26
CA ALA A 308 17.58 46.30 72.97
C ALA A 308 16.32 45.78 73.70
N GLN A 309 16.31 44.51 74.14
CA GLN A 309 15.45 44.13 75.25
C GLN A 309 16.02 44.72 76.54
N PRO A 310 15.30 45.58 77.27
CA PRO A 310 15.71 45.97 78.62
C PRO A 310 15.80 44.70 79.49
N PRO A 311 16.75 44.61 80.44
CA PRO A 311 16.85 43.45 81.31
C PRO A 311 15.52 43.26 82.04
N ALA A 312 14.82 42.18 81.73
CA ALA A 312 13.69 41.74 82.54
C ALA A 312 14.25 41.38 83.91
N GLY A 313 13.91 42.20 84.90
CA GLY A 313 14.33 42.04 86.29
C GLY A 313 14.02 40.63 86.80
N GLY A 314 15.08 39.89 87.12
CA GLY A 314 15.02 38.61 87.82
C GLY A 314 15.58 38.78 89.22
N GLY A 315 14.75 39.22 90.16
CA GLY A 315 15.03 39.11 91.58
C GLY A 315 14.31 37.89 92.16
N ARG A 316 15.08 36.91 92.64
CA ARG A 316 14.88 36.32 93.98
C ARG A 316 16.03 35.39 94.37
N GLU A 317 16.59 35.74 95.52
CA GLU A 317 17.62 35.06 96.31
C GLU A 317 17.14 33.70 96.86
N GLN A 318 18.07 32.76 96.99
CA GLN A 318 18.10 31.74 98.04
C GLN A 318 19.47 31.82 98.73
N SER A 319 19.53 32.50 99.87
CA SER A 319 20.07 32.01 101.16
C SER A 319 20.10 33.14 102.18
#